data_AF-A0A0Q5KBU5-F1
#
_entry.id   AF-A0A0Q5KBU5-F1
#
_cell.length_a   1.000
_cell.length_b   1.000
_cell.length_c   1.000
_cell.angle_alpha   90.00
_cell.angle_beta   90.00
_cell.angle_gamma   90.00
#
_symmetry.space_group_name_H-M   'P 1'
#
loop_
_entity.id
_entity.type
_entity.pdbx_description
1 polymer ?
#
loop_
_entity_poly.entity_id
_entity_poly.type
_entity_poly.pdbx_seq_one_letter_code
_entity_poly.pdbx_strand_id
1 'polypeptide(L)'
;MVVNPIAAVMNPQIFPLTGAVSQARTAFADSASGRGSADCEACAMTLRPPTDMPDQVFDGWVGHFAANRARGEAIEAGVDWDTAADLPENVRTAVIRSFQRFELGEGGEGLHLLRTARGQSAAPREALRMLAAEEQRHSTLFKRGLQYLGADTVTTHRSDEVFTRLRRSLGLRTELALFLAAEAVAMPYFVVLARSGPDEVMSAIGTRIALDEEHHLAFQIDQLRPGFVRMPTPVRGVVFLAWWCVAVGAATVVAIDHRAALRVCGLPVRSFWGAALRSLRRAAGATLSRE
;
A
#
# COMPACT_ATOMS: atom_id res chain seq x y z
N MET A 1 -9.88 18.47 26.31
CA MET A 1 -10.84 17.94 25.32
C MET A 1 -10.03 17.04 24.38
N VAL A 2 -9.96 15.75 24.71
CA VAL A 2 -9.12 14.79 23.99
C VAL A 2 -9.86 14.45 22.69
N VAL A 3 -9.36 14.97 21.57
CA VAL A 3 -9.85 14.58 20.25
C VAL A 3 -9.47 13.13 20.06
N ASN A 4 -10.47 12.24 19.99
CA ASN A 4 -10.27 10.83 19.79
C ASN A 4 -9.75 10.58 18.35
N PRO A 5 -8.48 10.17 18.15
CA PRO A 5 -7.95 9.91 16.80
C PRO A 5 -8.70 8.78 16.07
N ILE A 6 -9.46 7.96 16.80
CA ILE A 6 -10.30 6.87 16.25
C ILE A 6 -11.48 7.41 15.42
N ALA A 7 -11.98 8.62 15.72
CA ALA A 7 -13.11 9.22 14.99
C ALA A 7 -12.72 9.70 13.57
N ALA A 8 -11.44 10.01 13.33
CA ALA A 8 -10.94 10.42 12.02
C ALA A 8 -10.95 9.26 11.00
N VAL A 9 -10.77 8.02 11.45
CA VAL A 9 -10.74 6.80 10.63
C VAL A 9 -12.15 6.36 10.19
N MET A 10 -13.21 7.02 10.68
CA MET A 10 -14.61 6.57 10.50
C MET A 10 -15.54 7.57 9.79
N ASN A 11 -15.06 8.69 9.25
CA ASN A 11 -15.95 9.58 8.49
C ASN A 11 -15.95 9.28 6.98
N PRO A 12 -17.06 8.75 6.40
CA PRO A 12 -17.21 8.57 4.95
C PRO A 12 -17.35 9.88 4.15
N GLN A 13 -17.20 11.04 4.80
CA GLN A 13 -17.29 12.39 4.19
C GLN A 13 -16.03 13.26 4.38
N ILE A 14 -14.92 12.78 4.98
CA ILE A 14 -13.75 13.66 5.29
C ILE A 14 -12.51 13.46 4.41
N PHE A 15 -12.40 12.42 3.57
CA PHE A 15 -11.29 12.36 2.61
C PHE A 15 -11.77 12.00 1.21
N PRO A 16 -12.15 13.01 0.42
CA PRO A 16 -12.31 12.79 -1.00
C PRO A 16 -10.91 12.58 -1.59
N LEU A 17 -10.70 11.44 -2.27
CA LEU A 17 -9.54 11.16 -3.14
C LEU A 17 -9.39 12.18 -4.31
N THR A 18 -10.12 13.29 -4.26
CA THR A 18 -10.11 14.40 -5.22
C THR A 18 -9.51 15.69 -4.65
N GLY A 19 -9.18 15.76 -3.35
CA GLY A 19 -8.75 17.00 -2.68
C GLY A 19 -7.38 17.54 -3.10
N ALA A 20 -6.40 16.66 -3.35
CA ALA A 20 -5.05 17.08 -3.75
C ALA A 20 -4.99 17.60 -5.21
N VAL A 21 -5.99 17.28 -6.04
CA VAL A 21 -6.06 17.69 -7.46
C VAL A 21 -6.74 19.05 -7.63
N SER A 22 -7.51 19.52 -6.63
CA SER A 22 -8.32 20.73 -6.76
C SER A 22 -7.51 22.03 -6.62
N GLN A 23 -6.46 22.06 -5.79
CA GLN A 23 -5.66 23.28 -5.58
C GLN A 23 -4.69 23.60 -6.71
N ALA A 24 -4.37 22.64 -7.59
CA ALA A 24 -3.50 22.86 -8.75
C ALA A 24 -4.25 23.34 -10.00
N ARG A 25 -5.60 23.35 -10.00
CA ARG A 25 -6.42 23.60 -11.19
C ARG A 25 -6.77 25.08 -11.47
N THR A 26 -6.47 26.00 -10.57
CA THR A 26 -6.86 27.42 -10.73
C THR A 26 -5.79 28.32 -11.34
N ALA A 27 -4.62 27.80 -11.73
CA ALA A 27 -3.51 28.60 -12.24
C ALA A 27 -3.16 28.40 -13.73
N PHE A 28 -3.89 27.58 -14.48
CA PHE A 28 -3.53 27.26 -15.87
C PHE A 28 -4.78 27.18 -16.77
N ALA A 29 -5.44 28.32 -16.94
CA ALA A 29 -6.44 28.51 -17.98
C ALA A 29 -6.06 29.76 -18.78
N ASP A 30 -5.00 29.65 -19.59
CA ASP A 30 -4.84 30.43 -20.81
C ASP A 30 -3.80 29.78 -21.73
N SER A 31 -4.13 29.72 -23.03
CA SER A 31 -3.32 29.24 -24.17
C SER A 31 -3.10 27.71 -24.26
N ALA A 32 -3.19 27.02 -25.40
CA ALA A 32 -3.42 27.38 -26.79
C ALA A 32 -3.93 26.15 -27.57
N SER A 33 -4.62 26.44 -28.67
CA SER A 33 -5.10 25.53 -29.71
C SER A 33 -3.99 24.90 -30.57
N GLY A 34 -4.17 23.65 -31.00
CA GLY A 34 -3.38 23.05 -32.09
C GLY A 34 -3.85 21.64 -32.48
N ARG A 35 -4.36 21.49 -33.70
CA ARG A 35 -4.76 20.23 -34.36
C ARG A 35 -3.54 19.56 -35.03
N GLY A 36 -3.50 18.23 -35.12
CA GLY A 36 -2.59 17.53 -36.05
C GLY A 36 -2.45 16.02 -35.86
N SER A 37 -3.10 15.29 -36.78
CA SER A 37 -3.02 13.89 -37.26
C SER A 37 -2.48 12.72 -36.42
N ALA A 38 -3.24 11.64 -36.53
CA ALA A 38 -2.92 10.25 -36.19
C ALA A 38 -1.79 9.69 -37.04
N ASP A 39 -1.00 8.78 -36.43
CA ASP A 39 -0.50 7.60 -37.12
C ASP A 39 -0.40 6.43 -36.13
N CYS A 40 -0.64 5.26 -36.69
CA CYS A 40 -0.97 3.98 -36.07
C CYS A 40 0.31 3.23 -35.69
N GLU A 41 0.51 2.90 -34.41
CA GLU A 41 1.57 1.95 -34.01
C GLU A 41 1.08 1.06 -32.86
N ALA A 42 0.59 -0.12 -33.24
CA ALA A 42 0.35 -1.25 -32.35
C ALA A 42 1.48 -2.28 -32.56
N CYS A 43 1.83 -2.98 -31.48
CA CYS A 43 2.84 -4.04 -31.36
C CYS A 43 4.30 -3.63 -31.07
N ALA A 44 4.52 -2.90 -29.98
CA ALA A 44 5.55 -3.22 -28.99
C ALA A 44 5.32 -2.35 -27.74
N MET A 45 4.70 -2.92 -26.71
CA MET A 45 4.41 -2.23 -25.45
C MET A 45 5.67 -2.14 -24.59
N THR A 46 6.71 -1.46 -25.10
CA THR A 46 7.82 -0.94 -24.30
C THR A 46 7.28 0.26 -23.54
N LEU A 47 6.52 -0.02 -22.49
CA LEU A 47 5.94 1.00 -21.63
C LEU A 47 7.07 1.79 -20.98
N ARG A 48 7.16 3.05 -21.37
CA ARG A 48 7.98 4.09 -20.74
C ARG A 48 7.85 3.99 -19.22
N PRO A 49 8.94 4.15 -18.44
CA PRO A 49 8.85 4.14 -16.97
C PRO A 49 7.82 5.17 -16.49
N PRO A 50 7.18 4.98 -15.33
CA PRO A 50 6.20 5.92 -14.77
C PRO A 50 6.91 7.24 -14.42
N THR A 51 7.09 8.10 -15.41
CA THR A 51 7.84 9.37 -15.37
C THR A 51 7.20 10.44 -16.25
N ASP A 52 5.93 10.27 -16.62
CA ASP A 52 5.16 11.30 -17.33
C ASP A 52 4.57 12.35 -16.36
N MET A 53 4.82 12.22 -15.05
CA MET A 53 4.38 13.18 -14.03
C MET A 53 5.41 14.31 -13.88
N PRO A 54 4.99 15.58 -13.75
CA PRO A 54 5.90 16.68 -13.47
C PRO A 54 6.64 16.47 -12.14
N ASP A 55 7.91 16.88 -12.07
CA ASP A 55 8.74 16.80 -10.85
C ASP A 55 8.05 17.42 -9.62
N GLN A 56 7.24 18.46 -9.82
CA GLN A 56 6.46 19.13 -8.75
C GLN A 56 5.52 18.18 -8.00
N VAL A 57 4.97 17.16 -8.67
CA VAL A 57 4.11 16.16 -8.01
C VAL A 57 4.95 15.28 -7.10
N PHE A 58 6.15 14.90 -7.55
CA PHE A 58 7.10 14.13 -6.75
C PHE A 58 7.63 14.93 -5.57
N ASP A 59 7.88 16.23 -5.73
CA ASP A 59 8.29 17.11 -4.64
C ASP A 59 7.21 17.19 -3.54
N GLY A 60 5.94 17.21 -3.93
CA GLY A 60 4.80 17.11 -2.99
C GLY A 60 4.82 15.80 -2.20
N TRP A 61 5.07 14.67 -2.87
CA TRP A 61 5.20 13.36 -2.23
C TRP A 61 6.42 13.26 -1.31
N VAL A 62 7.57 13.81 -1.72
CA VAL A 62 8.77 13.90 -0.87
C VAL A 62 8.48 14.69 0.41
N GLY A 63 7.80 15.84 0.29
CA GLY A 63 7.36 16.63 1.44
C GLY A 63 6.40 15.85 2.35
N HIS A 64 5.47 15.10 1.76
CA HIS A 64 4.55 14.23 2.50
C HIS A 64 5.29 13.16 3.30
N PHE A 65 6.17 12.37 2.67
CA PHE A 65 6.92 11.31 3.35
C PHE A 65 7.81 11.87 4.48
N ALA A 66 8.39 13.05 4.28
CA ALA A 66 9.19 13.71 5.33
C ALA A 66 8.34 14.04 6.56
N ALA A 67 7.15 14.61 6.35
CA ALA A 67 6.21 14.94 7.43
C ALA A 67 5.61 13.68 8.07
N ASN A 68 5.32 12.66 7.27
CA ASN A 68 4.71 11.41 7.71
C ASN A 68 5.65 10.64 8.65
N ARG A 69 6.95 10.62 8.35
CA ARG A 69 7.97 10.07 9.24
C ARG A 69 7.89 10.62 10.66
N ALA A 70 7.81 11.94 10.81
CA ALA A 70 7.75 12.58 12.13
C ALA A 70 6.47 12.19 12.90
N ARG A 71 5.33 12.08 12.20
CA ARG A 71 4.07 11.60 12.79
C ARG A 71 4.17 10.14 13.23
N GLY A 72 4.77 9.29 12.39
CA GLY A 72 5.02 7.89 12.69
C GLY A 72 5.90 7.72 13.92
N GLU A 73 7.01 8.45 14.00
CA GLU A 73 7.91 8.44 15.17
C GLU A 73 7.18 8.86 16.47
N ALA A 74 6.26 9.84 16.39
CA ALA A 74 5.46 10.24 17.54
C ALA A 74 4.46 9.16 18.00
N ILE A 75 3.82 8.44 17.08
CA ILE A 75 2.95 7.29 17.41
C ILE A 75 3.78 6.20 18.09
N GLU A 76 4.92 5.85 17.51
CA GLU A 76 5.78 4.78 18.00
C GLU A 76 6.41 5.09 19.36
N ALA A 77 6.68 6.36 19.66
CA ALA A 77 7.15 6.82 20.97
C ALA A 77 6.08 6.73 22.07
N GLY A 78 4.80 6.70 21.69
CA GLY A 78 3.68 6.52 22.62
C GLY A 78 3.40 5.06 22.99
N VAL A 79 4.13 4.11 22.42
CA VAL A 79 3.95 2.68 22.69
C VAL A 79 4.89 2.24 23.80
N ASP A 80 4.35 1.60 24.83
CA ASP A 80 5.13 0.91 25.86
C ASP A 80 5.60 -0.44 25.32
N TRP A 81 6.80 -0.47 24.74
CA TRP A 81 7.39 -1.68 24.16
C TRP A 81 7.93 -2.67 25.20
N ASP A 82 8.12 -2.22 26.44
CA ASP A 82 8.71 -3.02 27.53
C ASP A 82 7.63 -3.70 28.40
N THR A 83 6.35 -3.42 28.13
CA THR A 83 5.24 -4.09 28.79
C THR A 83 5.23 -5.60 28.51
N ALA A 84 4.68 -6.37 29.45
CA ALA A 84 4.59 -7.81 29.30
C ALA A 84 3.42 -8.19 28.37
N ALA A 85 3.69 -9.08 27.40
CA ALA A 85 2.67 -9.65 26.53
C ALA A 85 1.76 -10.65 27.26
N ASP A 86 0.81 -10.19 28.07
CA ASP A 86 -0.17 -11.04 28.77
C ASP A 86 -1.30 -11.49 27.82
N LEU A 87 -0.94 -12.36 26.88
CA LEU A 87 -1.84 -12.92 25.87
C LEU A 87 -1.98 -14.43 26.04
N PRO A 88 -3.20 -14.99 25.89
CA PRO A 88 -3.39 -16.43 25.80
C PRO A 88 -2.52 -17.03 24.69
N GLU A 89 -1.95 -18.21 24.93
CA GLU A 89 -0.99 -18.84 24.02
C GLU A 89 -1.54 -18.99 22.59
N ASN A 90 -2.82 -19.32 22.44
CA ASN A 90 -3.46 -19.44 21.13
C ASN A 90 -3.54 -18.09 20.39
N VAL A 91 -3.66 -16.97 21.11
CA VAL A 91 -3.65 -15.61 20.54
C VAL A 91 -2.23 -15.22 20.16
N ARG A 92 -1.28 -15.42 21.09
CA ARG A 92 0.15 -15.17 20.87
C ARG A 92 0.67 -15.89 19.63
N THR A 93 0.48 -17.21 19.55
CA THR A 93 0.88 -18.03 18.38
C THR A 93 0.23 -17.56 17.07
N ALA A 94 -1.05 -17.15 17.10
CA ALA A 94 -1.76 -16.68 15.92
C ALA A 94 -1.16 -15.39 15.36
N VAL A 95 -0.78 -14.45 16.23
CA VAL A 95 -0.17 -13.18 15.85
C VAL A 95 1.28 -13.38 15.39
N ILE A 96 2.09 -14.18 16.11
CA ILE A 96 3.49 -14.49 15.74
C ILE A 96 3.56 -14.99 14.29
N ARG A 97 2.75 -16.00 13.95
CA ARG A 97 2.75 -16.58 12.59
C ARG A 97 2.36 -15.54 11.53
N SER A 98 1.47 -14.63 11.88
CA SER A 98 1.03 -13.56 10.98
C SER A 98 2.16 -12.53 10.75
N PHE A 99 2.80 -12.09 11.82
CA PHE A 99 3.87 -11.07 11.78
C PHE A 99 5.13 -11.59 11.09
N GLN A 100 5.48 -12.85 11.31
CA GLN A 100 6.59 -13.51 10.60
C GLN A 100 6.43 -13.46 9.07
N ARG A 101 5.19 -13.56 8.57
CA ARG A 101 4.90 -13.48 7.14
C ARG A 101 4.97 -12.05 6.60
N PHE A 102 4.35 -11.11 7.30
CA PHE A 102 4.42 -9.70 6.90
C PHE A 102 5.86 -9.17 6.96
N GLU A 103 6.64 -9.49 8.00
CA GLU A 103 8.02 -9.05 8.14
C GLU A 103 8.88 -9.43 6.92
N LEU A 104 8.75 -10.67 6.46
CA LEU A 104 9.42 -11.17 5.26
C LEU A 104 8.97 -10.43 3.98
N GLY A 105 7.67 -10.16 3.86
CA GLY A 105 7.08 -9.39 2.77
C GLY A 105 7.69 -7.99 2.70
N GLU A 106 7.48 -7.17 3.74
CA GLU A 106 7.84 -5.75 3.73
C GLU A 106 9.36 -5.51 3.58
N GLY A 107 10.17 -6.39 4.18
CA GLY A 107 11.63 -6.32 4.02
C GLY A 107 12.08 -6.55 2.57
N GLY A 108 11.41 -7.48 1.87
CA GLY A 108 11.65 -7.76 0.46
C GLY A 108 11.17 -6.64 -0.47
N GLU A 109 10.13 -5.91 -0.08
CA GLU A 109 9.57 -4.79 -0.83
C GLU A 109 10.48 -3.57 -0.85
N GLY A 110 10.92 -3.10 0.32
CA GLY A 110 11.81 -1.94 0.40
C GLY A 110 13.09 -2.11 -0.41
N LEU A 111 13.72 -3.29 -0.36
CA LEU A 111 14.91 -3.60 -1.16
C LEU A 111 14.65 -3.60 -2.67
N HIS A 112 13.43 -3.93 -3.09
CA HIS A 112 13.04 -3.88 -4.49
C HIS A 112 12.84 -2.45 -4.96
N LEU A 113 12.11 -1.63 -4.21
CA LEU A 113 11.89 -0.23 -4.51
C LEU A 113 13.20 0.55 -4.62
N LEU A 114 14.18 0.27 -3.73
CA LEU A 114 15.51 0.88 -3.81
C LEU A 114 16.24 0.53 -5.11
N ARG A 115 16.09 -0.70 -5.63
CA ARG A 115 16.67 -1.09 -6.92
C ARG A 115 15.96 -0.35 -8.06
N THR A 116 14.63 -0.27 -8.00
CA THR A 116 13.79 0.42 -8.98
C THR A 116 14.10 1.93 -9.04
N ALA A 117 14.36 2.57 -7.90
CA ALA A 117 14.69 3.99 -7.79
C ALA A 117 15.98 4.37 -8.55
N ARG A 118 16.97 3.46 -8.65
CA ARG A 118 18.25 3.74 -9.32
C ARG A 118 18.11 4.12 -10.80
N GLY A 119 17.04 3.69 -11.45
CA GLY A 119 16.76 3.99 -12.86
C GLY A 119 15.97 5.27 -13.12
N GLN A 120 15.58 6.02 -12.08
CA GLN A 120 14.70 7.20 -12.22
C GLN A 120 15.47 8.52 -12.24
N SER A 121 14.81 9.63 -12.61
CA SER A 121 15.30 11.02 -12.44
C SER A 121 15.27 11.45 -10.96
N ALA A 122 15.74 12.67 -10.64
CA ALA A 122 15.99 13.09 -9.25
C ALA A 122 14.76 13.04 -8.33
N ALA A 123 13.67 13.73 -8.67
CA ALA A 123 12.49 13.80 -7.80
C ALA A 123 11.77 12.44 -7.64
N PRO A 124 11.50 11.67 -8.70
CA PRO A 124 10.90 10.33 -8.56
C PRO A 124 11.80 9.34 -7.81
N ARG A 125 13.12 9.43 -7.99
CA ARG A 125 14.07 8.60 -7.26
C ARG A 125 13.98 8.85 -5.76
N GLU A 126 13.89 10.11 -5.34
CA GLU A 126 13.80 10.44 -3.94
C GLU A 126 12.47 9.99 -3.34
N ALA A 127 11.34 10.22 -4.01
CA ALA A 127 10.04 9.73 -3.56
C ALA A 127 10.03 8.20 -3.38
N LEU A 128 10.55 7.44 -4.34
CA LEU A 128 10.67 5.98 -4.23
C LEU A 128 11.63 5.53 -3.12
N ARG A 129 12.70 6.28 -2.87
CA ARG A 129 13.64 5.99 -1.78
C ARG A 129 12.99 6.20 -0.42
N MET A 130 12.12 7.21 -0.29
CA MET A 130 11.37 7.49 0.93
C MET A 130 10.27 6.45 1.16
N LEU A 131 9.51 6.09 0.13
CA LEU A 131 8.57 4.96 0.20
C LEU A 131 9.28 3.68 0.65
N ALA A 132 10.43 3.36 0.04
CA ALA A 132 11.22 2.19 0.43
C ALA A 132 11.71 2.23 1.88
N ALA A 133 11.88 3.42 2.46
CA ALA A 133 12.23 3.58 3.86
C ALA A 133 11.04 3.34 4.79
N GLU A 134 9.83 3.71 4.39
CA GLU A 134 8.59 3.39 5.12
C GLU A 134 8.33 1.87 5.10
N GLU A 135 8.47 1.21 3.95
CA GLU A 135 8.38 -0.27 3.85
C GLU A 135 9.38 -1.00 4.78
N GLN A 136 10.64 -0.53 4.80
CA GLN A 136 11.64 -1.08 5.73
C GLN A 136 11.30 -0.80 7.20
N ARG A 137 10.60 0.31 7.48
CA ARG A 137 10.11 0.61 8.82
C ARG A 137 9.01 -0.35 9.23
N HIS A 138 8.11 -0.75 8.33
CA HIS A 138 7.07 -1.75 8.61
C HIS A 138 7.69 -3.10 8.98
N SER A 139 8.67 -3.58 8.20
CA SER A 139 9.46 -4.78 8.57
C SER A 139 10.06 -4.65 9.99
N THR A 140 10.62 -3.48 10.32
CA THR A 140 11.17 -3.20 11.66
C THR A 140 10.09 -3.22 12.75
N LEU A 141 8.88 -2.73 12.48
CA LEU A 141 7.75 -2.77 13.42
C LEU A 141 7.28 -4.21 13.67
N PHE A 142 7.19 -5.03 12.62
CA PHE A 142 6.89 -6.46 12.80
C PHE A 142 7.97 -7.17 13.61
N LYS A 143 9.26 -6.86 13.40
CA LYS A 143 10.36 -7.39 14.23
C LYS A 143 10.19 -7.03 15.70
N ARG A 144 9.88 -5.76 15.99
CA ARG A 144 9.62 -5.31 17.37
C ARG A 144 8.41 -6.02 17.98
N GLY A 145 7.33 -6.18 17.21
CA GLY A 145 6.16 -6.94 17.65
C GLY A 145 6.49 -8.41 17.94
N LEU A 146 7.31 -9.05 17.13
CA LEU A 146 7.78 -10.42 17.38
C LEU A 146 8.65 -10.51 18.64
N GLN A 147 9.57 -9.56 18.84
CA GLN A 147 10.39 -9.46 20.06
C GLN A 147 9.53 -9.30 21.31
N TYR A 148 8.54 -8.41 21.28
CA TYR A 148 7.56 -8.23 22.35
C TYR A 148 6.79 -9.54 22.66
N LEU A 149 6.46 -10.32 21.63
CA LEU A 149 5.81 -11.62 21.79
C LEU A 149 6.77 -12.76 22.18
N GLY A 150 8.07 -12.48 22.31
CA GLY A 150 9.11 -13.47 22.64
C GLY A 150 9.41 -14.45 21.50
N ALA A 151 9.31 -14.00 20.25
CA ALA A 151 9.49 -14.83 19.06
C ALA A 151 10.53 -14.25 18.08
N ASP A 152 11.18 -15.13 17.32
CA ASP A 152 12.12 -14.76 16.28
C ASP A 152 11.45 -14.52 14.92
N THR A 153 12.13 -13.77 14.06
CA THR A 153 11.83 -13.69 12.62
C THR A 153 12.09 -15.03 11.94
N VAL A 154 11.40 -15.29 10.83
CA VAL A 154 11.67 -16.47 9.99
C VAL A 154 12.37 -16.04 8.71
N THR A 155 13.23 -16.91 8.17
CA THR A 155 14.07 -16.55 7.01
C THR A 155 13.45 -16.94 5.67
N THR A 156 12.46 -17.85 5.61
CA THR A 156 11.83 -18.29 4.36
C THR A 156 10.38 -18.77 4.51
N HIS A 157 9.53 -18.39 3.55
CA HIS A 157 8.21 -18.97 3.32
C HIS A 157 7.97 -19.22 1.82
N ARG A 158 7.59 -20.46 1.45
CA ARG A 158 7.50 -20.91 0.05
C ARG A 158 6.40 -20.25 -0.78
N SER A 159 5.34 -19.74 -0.14
CA SER A 159 4.26 -19.00 -0.81
C SER A 159 4.73 -17.64 -1.33
N ASP A 160 5.63 -17.00 -0.58
CA ASP A 160 6.06 -15.63 -0.85
C ASP A 160 7.02 -15.58 -2.04
N GLU A 161 7.85 -16.61 -2.22
CA GLU A 161 8.81 -16.68 -3.33
C GLU A 161 8.15 -16.73 -4.72
N VAL A 162 7.00 -17.42 -4.86
CA VAL A 162 6.31 -17.56 -6.15
C VAL A 162 5.59 -16.27 -6.53
N PHE A 163 4.87 -15.66 -5.57
CA PHE A 163 4.21 -14.36 -5.78
C PHE A 163 5.24 -13.26 -6.06
N THR A 164 6.34 -13.27 -5.32
CA THR A 164 7.47 -12.35 -5.49
C THR A 164 8.13 -12.52 -6.87
N ARG A 165 8.36 -13.75 -7.33
CA ARG A 165 8.91 -14.01 -8.67
C ARG A 165 7.98 -13.52 -9.78
N LEU A 166 6.69 -13.85 -9.68
CA LEU A 166 5.69 -13.46 -10.69
C LEU A 166 5.59 -11.93 -10.84
N ARG A 167 5.64 -11.22 -9.70
CA ARG A 167 5.60 -9.76 -9.69
C ARG A 167 6.85 -9.12 -10.29
N ARG A 168 8.03 -9.69 -10.01
CA ARG A 168 9.34 -9.15 -10.41
C ARG A 168 9.73 -9.47 -11.86
N SER A 169 9.00 -10.35 -12.56
CA SER A 169 9.29 -10.69 -13.95
C SER A 169 8.59 -9.80 -14.98
N LEU A 170 7.89 -8.75 -14.54
CA LEU A 170 7.05 -7.89 -15.37
C LEU A 170 7.60 -6.46 -15.39
N GLY A 171 7.32 -5.70 -16.45
CA GLY A 171 7.79 -4.31 -16.54
C GLY A 171 7.32 -3.43 -15.36
N LEU A 172 8.07 -2.37 -15.06
CA LEU A 172 7.91 -1.51 -13.88
C LEU A 172 6.46 -1.06 -13.59
N ARG A 173 5.69 -0.74 -14.62
CA ARG A 173 4.29 -0.32 -14.46
C ARG A 173 3.38 -1.45 -13.96
N THR A 174 3.61 -2.67 -14.43
CA THR A 174 2.86 -3.86 -13.99
C THR A 174 3.29 -4.27 -12.59
N GLU A 175 4.58 -4.13 -12.27
CA GLU A 175 5.11 -4.33 -10.93
C GLU A 175 4.43 -3.38 -9.92
N LEU A 176 4.36 -2.08 -10.23
CA LEU A 176 3.71 -1.08 -9.38
C LEU A 176 2.20 -1.32 -9.25
N ALA A 177 1.54 -1.77 -10.32
CA ALA A 177 0.13 -2.16 -10.28
C ALA A 177 -0.14 -3.37 -9.38
N LEU A 178 0.72 -4.38 -9.42
CA LEU A 178 0.63 -5.54 -8.55
C LEU A 178 0.97 -5.18 -7.10
N PHE A 179 1.85 -4.21 -6.89
CA PHE A 179 2.15 -3.68 -5.56
C PHE A 179 0.93 -2.99 -4.95
N LEU A 180 0.29 -2.08 -5.69
CA LEU A 180 -0.99 -1.47 -5.32
C LEU A 180 -2.07 -2.51 -5.00
N ALA A 181 -2.13 -3.59 -5.77
CA ALA A 181 -3.08 -4.65 -5.51
C ALA A 181 -2.81 -5.37 -4.18
N ALA A 182 -1.53 -5.59 -3.84
CA ALA A 182 -1.13 -6.24 -2.59
C ALA A 182 -1.46 -5.37 -1.38
N GLU A 183 -1.06 -4.10 -1.39
CA GLU A 183 -1.35 -3.14 -0.30
C GLU A 183 -2.86 -2.95 -0.12
N ALA A 184 -3.61 -2.79 -1.22
CA ALA A 184 -5.06 -2.63 -1.14
C ALA A 184 -5.74 -3.87 -0.52
N VAL A 185 -5.23 -5.06 -0.81
CA VAL A 185 -5.73 -6.33 -0.24
C VAL A 185 -5.34 -6.50 1.22
N ALA A 186 -4.14 -6.06 1.62
CA ALA A 186 -3.65 -6.15 3.00
C ALA A 186 -4.30 -5.11 3.92
N MET A 187 -4.66 -3.92 3.42
CA MET A 187 -5.23 -2.80 4.19
C MET A 187 -6.30 -3.20 5.23
N PRO A 188 -7.34 -4.01 4.93
CA PRO A 188 -8.34 -4.40 5.93
C PRO A 188 -7.77 -5.20 7.11
N TYR A 189 -6.66 -5.92 6.91
CA TYR A 189 -5.96 -6.61 7.99
C TYR A 189 -5.34 -5.59 8.95
N PHE A 190 -4.64 -4.57 8.44
CA PHE A 190 -4.05 -3.53 9.28
C PHE A 190 -5.12 -2.69 9.98
N VAL A 191 -6.24 -2.41 9.31
CA VAL A 191 -7.37 -1.70 9.93
C VAL A 191 -8.00 -2.50 11.08
N VAL A 192 -8.16 -3.83 10.96
CA VAL A 192 -8.67 -4.62 12.09
C VAL A 192 -7.63 -4.74 13.20
N LEU A 193 -6.35 -4.90 12.85
CA LEU A 193 -5.27 -4.93 13.83
C LEU A 193 -5.21 -3.62 14.63
N ALA A 194 -5.39 -2.48 13.97
CA ALA A 194 -5.43 -1.16 14.61
C ALA A 194 -6.58 -0.98 15.61
N ARG A 195 -7.75 -1.56 15.30
CA ARG A 195 -8.98 -1.33 16.06
C ARG A 195 -9.24 -2.37 17.14
N SER A 196 -8.77 -3.59 16.90
CA SER A 196 -9.13 -4.78 17.66
C SER A 196 -7.93 -5.71 17.80
N GLY A 197 -6.72 -5.14 17.77
CA GLY A 197 -5.51 -5.85 18.15
C GLY A 197 -5.67 -6.41 19.57
N PRO A 198 -5.05 -7.56 19.87
CA PRO A 198 -5.23 -8.23 21.15
C PRO A 198 -4.69 -7.44 22.36
N ASP A 199 -3.84 -6.43 22.11
CA ASP A 199 -3.35 -5.47 23.09
C ASP A 199 -3.03 -4.11 22.42
N GLU A 200 -2.53 -3.17 23.21
CA GLU A 200 -2.17 -1.82 22.77
C GLU A 200 -0.97 -1.79 21.81
N VAL A 201 0.02 -2.67 22.01
CA VAL A 201 1.20 -2.75 21.13
C VAL A 201 0.79 -3.18 19.72
N MET A 202 -0.03 -4.24 19.61
CA MET A 202 -0.54 -4.72 18.33
C MET A 202 -1.45 -3.68 17.67
N SER A 203 -2.30 -3.00 18.44
CA SER A 203 -3.16 -1.93 17.92
C SER A 203 -2.35 -0.74 17.42
N ALA A 204 -1.26 -0.38 18.10
CA ALA A 204 -0.36 0.68 17.65
C ALA A 204 0.39 0.32 16.37
N ILE A 205 0.88 -0.92 16.24
CA ILE A 205 1.50 -1.42 15.00
C ILE A 205 0.50 -1.36 13.85
N GLY A 206 -0.71 -1.88 14.05
CA GLY A 206 -1.77 -1.84 13.03
C GLY A 206 -2.11 -0.41 12.62
N THR A 207 -2.20 0.52 13.58
CA THR A 207 -2.46 1.94 13.33
C THR A 207 -1.34 2.58 12.52
N ARG A 208 -0.09 2.35 12.95
CA ARG A 208 1.10 2.90 12.32
C ARG A 208 1.23 2.47 10.86
N ILE A 209 0.97 1.20 10.55
CA ILE A 209 1.03 0.66 9.19
C ILE A 209 -0.17 1.12 8.36
N ALA A 210 -1.40 0.99 8.87
CA ALA A 210 -2.61 1.37 8.12
C ALA A 210 -2.59 2.84 7.64
N LEU A 211 -1.99 3.75 8.42
CA LEU A 211 -1.83 5.15 8.04
C LEU A 211 -0.81 5.34 6.90
N ASP A 212 0.25 4.54 6.83
CA ASP A 212 1.22 4.61 5.72
C ASP A 212 0.62 4.03 4.45
N GLU A 213 -0.01 2.86 4.56
CA GLU A 213 -0.61 2.14 3.43
C GLU A 213 -1.67 2.97 2.70
N GLU A 214 -2.40 3.85 3.40
CA GLU A 214 -3.34 4.76 2.76
C GLU A 214 -2.63 5.74 1.81
N HIS A 215 -1.48 6.27 2.24
CA HIS A 215 -0.67 7.18 1.45
C HIS A 215 0.13 6.44 0.37
N HIS A 216 0.58 5.21 0.62
CA HIS A 216 1.22 4.38 -0.39
C HIS A 216 0.27 4.13 -1.57
N LEU A 217 -0.97 3.74 -1.28
CA LEU A 217 -2.01 3.57 -2.30
C LEU A 217 -2.23 4.86 -3.10
N ALA A 218 -2.31 6.01 -2.43
CA ALA A 218 -2.49 7.30 -3.11
C ALA A 218 -1.29 7.64 -4.01
N PHE A 219 -0.06 7.47 -3.53
CA PHE A 219 1.16 7.67 -4.31
C PHE A 219 1.17 6.75 -5.55
N GLN A 220 0.86 5.47 -5.38
CA GLN A 220 0.86 4.51 -6.48
C GLN A 220 -0.26 4.79 -7.51
N ILE A 221 -1.43 5.24 -7.06
CA ILE A 221 -2.51 5.70 -7.94
C ILE A 221 -2.03 6.87 -8.81
N ASP A 222 -1.37 7.86 -8.22
CA ASP A 222 -0.83 9.02 -8.95
C ASP A 222 0.21 8.60 -10.00
N GLN A 223 1.05 7.62 -9.66
CA GLN A 223 2.06 7.07 -10.56
C GLN A 223 1.46 6.25 -11.70
N LEU A 224 0.36 5.53 -11.44
CA LEU A 224 -0.27 4.65 -12.40
C LEU A 224 -1.27 5.38 -13.30
N ARG A 225 -2.07 6.33 -12.80
CA ARG A 225 -3.16 6.96 -13.58
C ARG A 225 -2.75 7.52 -14.95
N PRO A 226 -1.61 8.22 -15.13
CA PRO A 226 -1.24 8.86 -16.39
C PRO A 226 -1.18 7.91 -17.60
N GLY A 227 -0.66 6.70 -17.42
CA GLY A 227 -0.58 5.76 -18.53
C GLY A 227 -1.89 5.02 -18.84
N PHE A 228 -2.96 5.22 -18.05
CA PHE A 228 -4.29 4.67 -18.33
C PHE A 228 -5.27 5.71 -18.86
N VAL A 229 -5.03 7.01 -18.63
CA VAL A 229 -5.96 8.09 -19.02
C VAL A 229 -6.23 8.13 -20.53
N ARG A 230 -5.22 7.82 -21.34
CA ARG A 230 -5.31 7.79 -22.82
C ARG A 230 -5.79 6.45 -23.37
N MET A 231 -5.98 5.42 -22.53
CA MET A 231 -6.39 4.10 -23.00
C MET A 231 -7.89 4.05 -23.34
N PRO A 232 -8.28 3.29 -24.37
CA PRO A 232 -9.68 3.00 -24.64
C PRO A 232 -10.36 2.28 -23.46
N THR A 233 -11.65 2.58 -23.23
CA THR A 233 -12.47 1.93 -22.21
C THR A 233 -12.43 0.39 -22.23
N PRO A 234 -12.54 -0.31 -23.39
CA PRO A 234 -12.47 -1.78 -23.39
C PRO A 234 -11.11 -2.30 -22.89
N VAL A 235 -10.01 -1.64 -23.24
CA VAL A 235 -8.66 -2.01 -22.76
C VAL A 235 -8.57 -1.87 -21.25
N ARG A 236 -9.07 -0.75 -20.69
CA ARG A 236 -9.14 -0.54 -19.24
C ARG A 236 -9.99 -1.61 -18.54
N GLY A 237 -11.08 -2.05 -19.17
CA GLY A 237 -11.90 -3.16 -18.68
C GLY A 237 -11.14 -4.49 -18.60
N VAL A 238 -10.33 -4.81 -19.61
CA VAL A 238 -9.47 -6.00 -19.61
C VAL A 238 -8.41 -5.90 -18.51
N VAL A 239 -7.76 -4.75 -18.36
CA VAL A 239 -6.79 -4.52 -17.28
C VAL A 239 -7.43 -4.67 -15.90
N PHE A 240 -8.62 -4.10 -15.71
CA PHE A 240 -9.39 -4.25 -14.47
C PHE A 240 -9.66 -5.73 -14.18
N LEU A 241 -10.11 -6.51 -15.17
CA LEU A 241 -10.39 -7.93 -14.99
C LEU A 241 -9.13 -8.71 -14.60
N ALA A 242 -7.99 -8.42 -15.24
CA ALA A 242 -6.72 -9.04 -14.88
C ALA A 242 -6.31 -8.72 -13.43
N TRP A 243 -6.41 -7.46 -13.01
CA TRP A 243 -6.12 -7.06 -11.63
C TRP A 243 -7.10 -7.69 -10.64
N TRP A 244 -8.37 -7.81 -11.02
CA TRP A 244 -9.40 -8.45 -10.20
C TRP A 244 -9.06 -9.93 -9.95
N CYS A 245 -8.66 -10.67 -10.98
CA CYS A 245 -8.22 -12.07 -10.84
C CYS A 245 -7.04 -12.20 -9.89
N VAL A 246 -6.01 -11.34 -10.03
CA VAL A 246 -4.87 -11.32 -9.12
C VAL A 246 -5.31 -11.06 -7.68
N ALA A 247 -6.15 -10.05 -7.47
CA ALA A 247 -6.59 -9.68 -6.14
C ALA A 247 -7.49 -10.72 -5.48
N VAL A 248 -8.32 -11.44 -6.24
CA VAL A 248 -9.06 -12.60 -5.74
C VAL A 248 -8.08 -13.66 -5.23
N GLY A 249 -7.03 -13.96 -5.99
CA GLY A 249 -5.96 -14.86 -5.56
C GLY A 249 -5.27 -14.37 -4.29
N ALA A 250 -4.76 -13.13 -4.30
CA ALA A 250 -4.05 -12.52 -3.17
C ALA A 250 -4.92 -12.45 -1.92
N ALA A 251 -6.16 -11.98 -2.03
CA ALA A 251 -7.10 -11.91 -0.91
C ALA A 251 -7.40 -13.29 -0.32
N THR A 252 -7.46 -14.33 -1.16
CA THR A 252 -7.65 -15.71 -0.71
C THR A 252 -6.42 -16.23 0.05
N VAL A 253 -5.22 -15.98 -0.48
CA VAL A 253 -3.96 -16.34 0.20
C VAL A 253 -3.89 -15.65 1.56
N VAL A 254 -4.06 -14.32 1.61
CA VAL A 254 -4.03 -13.56 2.88
C VAL A 254 -5.12 -14.04 3.84
N ALA A 255 -6.33 -14.29 3.35
CA ALA A 255 -7.43 -14.81 4.15
C ALA A 255 -7.10 -16.16 4.80
N ILE A 256 -6.45 -17.07 4.07
CA ILE A 256 -6.05 -18.40 4.57
C ILE A 256 -4.87 -18.26 5.54
N ASP A 257 -3.88 -17.46 5.17
CA ASP A 257 -2.61 -17.36 5.87
C ASP A 257 -2.72 -16.60 7.19
N HIS A 258 -3.58 -15.60 7.24
CA HIS A 258 -3.78 -14.78 8.42
C HIS A 258 -5.09 -15.12 9.14
N ARG A 259 -5.74 -16.24 8.80
CA ARG A 259 -7.05 -16.65 9.36
C ARG A 259 -7.07 -16.66 10.89
N ALA A 260 -5.99 -17.09 11.53
CA ALA A 260 -5.92 -17.19 12.99
C ALA A 260 -5.82 -15.80 13.61
N ALA A 261 -4.92 -14.95 13.09
CA ALA A 261 -4.77 -13.56 13.51
C ALA A 261 -6.07 -12.75 13.29
N LEU A 262 -6.71 -12.93 12.13
CA LEU A 262 -8.01 -12.29 11.81
C LEU A 262 -9.09 -12.67 12.82
N ARG A 263 -9.17 -13.96 13.21
CA ARG A 263 -10.15 -14.44 14.20
C ARG A 263 -9.92 -13.86 15.59
N VAL A 264 -8.66 -13.79 16.03
CA VAL A 264 -8.35 -13.22 17.36
C VAL A 264 -8.58 -11.71 17.40
N CYS A 265 -8.45 -11.02 16.26
CA CYS A 265 -8.85 -9.62 16.10
C CYS A 265 -10.37 -9.45 15.86
N GLY A 266 -11.17 -10.52 15.93
CA GLY A 266 -12.63 -10.45 15.78
C GLY A 266 -13.15 -10.25 14.35
N LEU A 267 -12.32 -10.37 13.30
CA LEU A 267 -12.75 -10.23 11.91
C LEU A 267 -12.97 -11.60 11.25
N PRO A 268 -14.21 -11.95 10.88
CA PRO A 268 -14.46 -13.18 10.13
C PRO A 268 -13.75 -13.15 8.78
N VAL A 269 -13.14 -14.28 8.40
CA VAL A 269 -12.35 -14.41 7.16
C VAL A 269 -13.13 -14.00 5.91
N ARG A 270 -14.43 -14.33 5.83
CA ARG A 270 -15.33 -13.90 4.74
C ARG A 270 -15.49 -12.37 4.67
N SER A 271 -15.53 -11.72 5.83
CA SER A 271 -15.69 -10.27 5.95
C SER A 271 -14.40 -9.58 5.53
N PHE A 272 -13.24 -10.13 5.94
CA PHE A 272 -11.92 -9.71 5.45
C PHE A 272 -11.84 -9.81 3.93
N TRP A 273 -12.15 -10.98 3.35
CA TRP A 273 -12.04 -11.20 1.91
C TRP A 273 -12.90 -10.22 1.11
N GLY A 274 -14.15 -10.00 1.52
CA GLY A 274 -15.02 -8.99 0.90
C GLY A 274 -14.50 -7.56 1.08
N ALA A 275 -13.88 -7.23 2.22
CA ALA A 275 -13.27 -5.92 2.44
C ALA A 275 -12.03 -5.70 1.56
N ALA A 276 -11.19 -6.73 1.39
CA ALA A 276 -10.00 -6.69 0.54
C ALA A 276 -10.37 -6.42 -0.93
N LEU A 277 -11.37 -7.14 -1.46
CA LEU A 277 -11.84 -6.91 -2.83
C LEU A 277 -12.49 -5.53 -3.03
N ARG A 278 -13.22 -5.03 -2.01
CA ARG A 278 -13.74 -3.65 -2.06
C ARG A 278 -12.63 -2.62 -2.05
N SER A 279 -11.57 -2.86 -1.28
CA SER A 279 -10.40 -2.00 -1.21
C SER A 279 -9.71 -1.91 -2.57
N LEU A 280 -9.39 -3.06 -3.19
CA LEU A 280 -8.87 -3.10 -4.55
C LEU A 280 -9.80 -2.39 -5.54
N ARG A 281 -11.11 -2.67 -5.50
CA ARG A 281 -12.06 -2.05 -6.43
C ARG A 281 -11.98 -0.52 -6.41
N ARG A 282 -11.79 0.06 -5.22
CA ARG A 282 -11.60 1.52 -5.05
C ARG A 282 -10.27 1.97 -5.65
N ALA A 283 -9.17 1.31 -5.32
CA ALA A 283 -7.84 1.66 -5.81
C ALA A 283 -7.74 1.52 -7.35
N ALA A 284 -8.25 0.42 -7.90
CA ALA A 284 -8.34 0.19 -9.34
C ALA A 284 -9.28 1.20 -10.03
N GLY A 285 -10.41 1.54 -9.40
CA GLY A 285 -11.31 2.58 -9.89
C GLY A 285 -10.63 3.95 -10.00
N ALA A 286 -9.90 4.35 -8.95
CA ALA A 286 -9.15 5.61 -8.90
C ALA A 286 -7.93 5.64 -9.84
N THR A 287 -7.33 4.48 -10.11
CA THR A 287 -6.19 4.36 -11.03
C THR A 287 -6.66 4.37 -12.48
N LEU A 288 -7.73 3.64 -12.76
CA LEU A 288 -8.21 3.48 -14.11
C LEU A 288 -9.11 4.64 -14.52
N SER A 289 -9.68 5.45 -13.63
CA SER A 289 -10.58 6.57 -13.99
C SER A 289 -9.96 7.54 -15.00
N ARG A 290 -10.84 8.20 -15.79
CA ARG A 290 -10.43 9.29 -16.69
C ARG A 290 -10.36 10.64 -15.99
N GLU A 291 -10.97 10.73 -14.82
CA GLU A 291 -11.10 11.91 -13.96
C GLU A 291 -10.35 11.69 -12.66
#